data_AF-R7YTD5-F1
#
_entry.id   AF-R7YTD5-F1
#
_cell.length_a   1.000
_cell.length_b   1.000
_cell.length_c   1.000
_cell.angle_alpha   90.00
_cell.angle_beta   90.00
_cell.angle_gamma   90.00
#
_symmetry.space_group_name_H-M   'P 1'
#
loop_
_entity.id
_entity.type
_entity.pdbx_description
1 polymer ?
#
loop_
_entity_poly.entity_id
_entity_poly.type
_entity_poly.pdbx_seq_one_letter_code
_entity_poly.pdbx_strand_id
1 'polypeptide(L)'
;MWDVTAISLQAAEADSIGPLEATHVSFSSAASIWKRATARPSVALVGTPVSTDWMYESCRLAALIYCRMVLPRIPSAVTGAFPPLSVLGRDLYRSLTGTDASDCWGDMAGVLYWCSLVGGAAMRPVPDTSETDRWEDVEGSDFEESEHRRRWPTLLAVRLTIWLAFQYADMVTTTLRRFICVSRPVTV
;
A
#
# COMPACT_ATOMS: atom_id res chain seq x y z
N MET A 1 23.57 3.82 -1.83
CA MET A 1 23.28 4.21 -0.44
C MET A 1 22.46 5.49 -0.55
N TRP A 2 21.14 5.39 -0.44
CA TRP A 2 20.24 6.53 -0.70
C TRP A 2 20.20 7.41 0.55
N ASP A 3 20.57 8.67 0.39
CA ASP A 3 20.73 9.63 1.47
C ASP A 3 19.35 10.04 2.02
N VAL A 4 19.07 9.66 3.26
CA VAL A 4 17.77 9.85 3.93
C VAL A 4 17.50 11.33 4.24
N THR A 5 18.55 12.16 4.18
CA THR A 5 18.51 13.59 4.48
C THR A 5 17.77 14.42 3.43
N ALA A 6 17.83 14.03 2.14
CA ALA A 6 17.18 14.77 1.06
C ALA A 6 15.63 14.71 1.12
N ILE A 7 15.07 13.65 1.71
CA ILE A 7 13.60 13.48 1.84
C ILE A 7 13.02 14.41 2.92
N SER A 8 13.83 14.80 3.91
CA SER A 8 13.37 15.69 5.00
C SER A 8 13.11 17.12 4.51
N LEU A 9 13.72 17.53 3.41
CA LEU A 9 13.57 18.88 2.84
C LEU A 9 12.28 19.07 2.04
N GLN A 10 11.74 18.01 1.41
CA GLN A 10 10.45 18.09 0.70
C GLN A 10 9.22 17.90 1.62
N ALA A 11 9.41 17.30 2.80
CA ALA A 11 8.33 17.16 3.78
C ALA A 11 8.04 18.46 4.55
N ALA A 12 8.99 19.42 4.56
CA ALA A 12 8.88 20.67 5.31
C ALA A 12 7.93 21.72 4.69
N GLU A 13 7.47 21.52 3.45
CA GLU A 13 6.61 22.49 2.74
C GLU A 13 5.10 22.16 2.83
N ALA A 14 4.73 21.07 3.53
CA ALA A 14 3.34 20.64 3.72
C ALA A 14 2.79 20.91 5.14
N ASP A 15 3.45 21.77 5.93
CA ASP A 15 3.03 22.15 7.28
C ASP A 15 1.93 23.23 7.25
N SER A 16 0.67 22.81 7.04
CA SER A 16 -0.49 23.63 7.47
C SER A 16 -1.69 22.84 8.00
N ILE A 17 -1.55 21.53 8.24
CA ILE A 17 -2.60 20.73 8.85
C ILE A 17 -2.23 20.51 10.32
N GLY A 18 -3.08 21.04 11.21
CA GLY A 18 -2.88 21.03 12.66
C GLY A 18 -2.63 19.64 13.27
N PRO A 19 -2.30 19.57 14.58
CA PRO A 19 -1.82 18.34 15.21
C PRO A 19 -2.97 17.34 15.35
N LEU A 20 -3.16 16.53 14.31
CA LEU A 20 -3.89 15.27 14.42
C LEU A 20 -3.07 14.38 15.35
N GLU A 21 -3.63 14.03 16.51
CA GLU A 21 -3.12 13.01 17.41
C GLU A 21 -2.94 11.70 16.62
N ALA A 22 -1.78 11.59 15.99
CA ALA A 22 -1.40 10.46 15.19
C ALA A 22 -1.21 9.26 16.13
N THR A 23 -1.97 8.21 15.85
CA THR A 23 -1.70 6.86 16.34
C THR A 23 -0.20 6.59 16.27
N HIS A 24 0.47 6.62 17.42
CA HIS A 24 1.91 6.56 17.56
C HIS A 24 2.40 5.12 17.31
N VAL A 25 2.32 4.65 16.06
CA VAL A 25 3.07 3.48 15.63
C VAL A 25 4.53 3.86 15.79
N SER A 26 5.16 3.39 16.86
CA SER A 26 6.53 3.72 17.20
C SER A 26 7.41 3.46 15.98
N PHE A 27 8.16 4.47 15.53
CA PHE A 27 9.10 4.39 14.41
C PHE A 27 10.09 3.20 14.57
N SER A 28 10.44 2.88 15.83
CA SER A 28 11.23 1.70 16.21
C SER A 28 10.60 0.39 15.72
N SER A 29 9.26 0.31 15.72
CA SER A 29 8.52 -0.85 15.25
C SER A 29 8.66 -1.01 13.74
N ALA A 30 8.43 0.04 12.96
CA ALA A 30 8.52 0.00 11.49
C ALA A 30 9.93 -0.34 10.99
N ALA A 31 10.99 0.21 11.61
CA ALA A 31 12.37 -0.11 11.26
C ALA A 31 12.72 -1.59 11.56
N SER A 32 12.21 -2.13 12.68
CA SER A 32 12.39 -3.54 13.04
C SER A 32 11.63 -4.48 12.11
N ILE A 33 10.43 -4.08 11.66
CA ILE A 33 9.64 -4.83 10.66
C ILE A 33 10.39 -4.84 9.34
N TRP A 34 10.90 -3.70 8.89
CA TRP A 34 11.68 -3.60 7.66
C TRP A 34 12.89 -4.53 7.70
N LYS A 35 13.70 -4.48 8.77
CA LYS A 35 14.88 -5.36 8.93
C LYS A 35 14.52 -6.83 8.86
N ARG A 36 13.40 -7.23 9.47
CA ARG A 36 12.89 -8.62 9.43
C ARG A 36 12.37 -9.00 8.04
N ALA A 37 11.69 -8.09 7.35
CA ALA A 37 11.14 -8.32 6.02
C ALA A 37 12.22 -8.43 4.94
N THR A 38 13.32 -7.68 5.06
CA THR A 38 14.47 -7.77 4.14
C THR A 38 15.36 -8.99 4.39
N ALA A 39 15.41 -9.49 5.63
CA ALA A 39 16.16 -10.70 5.97
C ALA A 39 15.46 -11.98 5.47
N ARG A 40 14.21 -11.87 5.03
CA ARG A 40 13.38 -12.97 4.55
C ARG A 40 13.62 -13.21 3.05
N PRO A 41 13.77 -14.47 2.62
CA PRO A 41 13.98 -14.78 1.22
C PRO A 41 12.76 -14.37 0.39
N SER A 42 13.01 -13.86 -0.82
CA SER A 42 11.98 -13.69 -1.84
C SER A 42 11.67 -15.03 -2.48
N VAL A 43 10.41 -15.19 -2.88
CA VAL A 43 9.91 -16.35 -3.66
C VAL A 43 10.62 -16.48 -5.00
N ALA A 44 11.20 -15.40 -5.54
CA ALA A 44 12.02 -15.43 -6.75
C ALA A 44 13.32 -16.25 -6.59
N LEU A 45 13.73 -16.58 -5.36
CA LEU A 45 14.91 -17.41 -5.12
C LEU A 45 14.55 -18.90 -5.21
N VAL A 46 14.89 -19.51 -6.35
CA VAL A 46 14.71 -20.94 -6.62
C VAL A 46 15.44 -21.79 -5.59
N GLY A 47 14.78 -22.82 -5.04
CA GLY A 47 15.38 -23.75 -4.07
C GLY A 47 15.16 -23.38 -2.60
N THR A 48 14.36 -22.36 -2.32
CA THR A 48 13.90 -22.06 -0.96
C THR A 48 12.56 -22.77 -0.68
N PRO A 49 12.23 -23.11 0.58
CA PRO A 49 10.93 -23.71 0.91
C PRO A 49 9.74 -22.78 0.66
N VAL A 50 10.00 -21.53 0.29
CA VAL A 50 9.00 -20.48 0.06
C VAL A 50 8.82 -20.19 -1.43
N SER A 51 9.56 -20.84 -2.33
CA SER A 51 9.60 -20.50 -3.77
C SER A 51 8.28 -20.70 -4.53
N THR A 52 7.23 -21.20 -3.88
CA THR A 52 5.89 -21.38 -4.46
C THR A 52 4.78 -20.65 -3.70
N ASP A 53 5.10 -19.91 -2.64
CA ASP A 53 4.11 -19.26 -1.78
C ASP A 53 3.90 -17.78 -2.18
N TRP A 54 3.01 -17.55 -3.13
CA TRP A 54 2.66 -16.20 -3.60
C TRP A 54 1.95 -15.36 -2.53
N MET A 55 1.28 -15.98 -1.56
CA MET A 55 0.62 -15.25 -0.47
C MET A 55 1.67 -14.66 0.47
N TYR A 56 2.67 -15.47 0.83
CA TYR A 56 3.84 -15.00 1.56
C TYR A 56 4.55 -13.87 0.83
N GLU A 57 4.79 -14.00 -0.48
CA GLU A 57 5.50 -12.95 -1.24
C GLU A 57 4.71 -11.65 -1.25
N SER A 58 3.39 -11.74 -1.43
CA SER A 58 2.49 -10.59 -1.38
C SER A 58 2.55 -9.88 -0.02
N CYS A 59 2.50 -10.64 1.08
CA CYS A 59 2.63 -10.08 2.43
C CYS A 59 4.00 -9.42 2.66
N ARG A 60 5.07 -10.06 2.18
CA ARG A 60 6.45 -9.57 2.30
C ARG A 60 6.64 -8.26 1.54
N LEU A 61 6.19 -8.19 0.28
CA LEU A 61 6.29 -7.00 -0.56
C LEU A 61 5.42 -5.85 -0.02
N ALA A 62 4.19 -6.13 0.40
CA ALA A 62 3.34 -5.13 1.05
C ALA A 62 3.99 -4.57 2.33
N ALA A 63 4.61 -5.41 3.16
CA ALA A 63 5.31 -4.94 4.35
C ALA A 63 6.51 -4.04 4.00
N LEU A 64 7.27 -4.36 2.96
CA LEU A 64 8.38 -3.53 2.49
C LEU A 64 7.92 -2.17 1.99
N ILE A 65 6.85 -2.14 1.18
CA ILE A 65 6.24 -0.90 0.69
C ILE A 65 5.73 -0.09 1.88
N TYR A 66 4.96 -0.70 2.78
CA TYR A 66 4.39 -0.03 3.95
C TYR A 66 5.47 0.59 4.84
N CYS A 67 6.52 -0.16 5.18
CA CYS A 67 7.64 0.39 5.95
C CYS A 67 8.29 1.57 5.24
N ARG A 68 8.41 1.51 3.91
CA ARG A 68 9.04 2.53 3.10
C ARG A 68 8.14 3.74 2.80
N MET A 69 6.83 3.62 3.04
CA MET A 69 5.89 4.75 3.10
C MET A 69 5.86 5.39 4.48
N VAL A 70 5.78 4.58 5.54
CA VAL A 70 5.58 5.04 6.93
C VAL A 70 6.83 5.64 7.54
N LEU A 71 8.01 5.04 7.33
CA LEU A 71 9.26 5.56 7.90
C LEU A 71 9.55 7.01 7.44
N PRO A 72 9.50 7.33 6.14
CA PRO A 72 9.67 8.71 5.68
C PRO A 72 8.39 9.56 5.73
N ARG A 73 7.27 9.05 6.28
CA ARG A 73 5.96 9.71 6.27
C ARG A 73 5.54 10.22 4.88
N ILE A 74 5.88 9.46 3.84
CA ILE A 74 5.55 9.83 2.46
C ILE A 74 4.02 9.76 2.30
N PRO A 75 3.35 10.87 1.95
CA PRO A 75 1.93 10.83 1.64
C PRO A 75 1.65 9.85 0.50
N SER A 76 0.59 9.06 0.61
CA SER A 76 0.15 8.12 -0.44
C SER A 76 -0.21 8.80 -1.77
N ALA A 77 -0.26 10.13 -1.80
CA ALA A 77 -0.45 10.92 -3.02
C ALA A 77 0.80 10.98 -3.89
N VAL A 78 2.00 10.92 -3.31
CA VAL A 78 3.28 11.12 -4.01
C VAL A 78 4.10 9.84 -4.14
N THR A 79 3.62 8.71 -3.58
CA THR A 79 4.31 7.41 -3.57
C THR A 79 4.68 6.89 -4.96
N GLY A 80 3.87 7.19 -5.98
CA GLY A 80 4.15 6.87 -7.37
C GLY A 80 5.43 7.49 -7.94
N ALA A 81 5.85 8.63 -7.37
CA ALA A 81 7.01 9.39 -7.82
C ALA A 81 8.34 8.81 -7.31
N PHE A 82 8.29 7.81 -6.43
CA PHE A 82 9.46 7.16 -5.88
C PHE A 82 9.78 5.88 -6.67
N PRO A 83 10.83 5.86 -7.50
CA PRO A 83 11.14 4.71 -8.37
C PRO A 83 11.29 3.37 -7.62
N PRO A 84 11.86 3.30 -6.40
CA PRO A 84 11.92 2.05 -5.66
C PRO A 84 10.54 1.50 -5.24
N LEU A 85 9.55 2.37 -5.00
CA LEU A 85 8.21 1.95 -4.60
C LEU A 85 7.38 1.45 -5.79
N SER A 86 7.55 2.06 -6.96
CA SER A 86 6.82 1.65 -8.17
C SER A 86 7.26 0.26 -8.67
N VAL A 87 8.55 -0.09 -8.52
CA VAL A 87 9.05 -1.44 -8.80
C VAL A 87 8.45 -2.46 -7.83
N LEU A 88 8.51 -2.19 -6.52
CA LEU A 88 7.91 -3.07 -5.50
C LEU A 88 6.39 -3.22 -5.70
N GLY A 89 5.69 -2.14 -6.09
CA GLY A 89 4.27 -2.18 -6.41
C GLY A 89 3.96 -3.11 -7.59
N ARG A 90 4.80 -3.09 -8.63
CA ARG A 90 4.68 -4.01 -9.78
C ARG A 90 4.93 -5.47 -9.38
N ASP A 91 5.92 -5.71 -8.53
CA ASP A 91 6.20 -7.05 -8.03
C ASP A 91 5.07 -7.56 -7.14
N LEU A 92 4.49 -6.68 -6.32
CA LEU A 92 3.31 -6.99 -5.50
C LEU A 92 2.08 -7.28 -6.37
N TYR A 93 1.88 -6.54 -7.45
CA TYR A 93 0.81 -6.84 -8.42
C TYR A 93 0.98 -8.25 -8.99
N ARG A 94 2.19 -8.60 -9.44
CA ARG A 94 2.49 -9.94 -9.98
C ARG A 94 2.24 -11.03 -8.94
N SER A 95 2.68 -10.83 -7.70
CA SER A 95 2.46 -11.82 -6.64
C SER A 95 0.98 -11.98 -6.32
N LEU A 96 0.20 -10.88 -6.25
CA LEU A 96 -1.24 -10.92 -6.00
C LEU A 96 -1.99 -11.62 -7.14
N THR A 97 -1.65 -11.37 -8.40
CA THR A 97 -2.24 -12.09 -9.55
C THR A 97 -1.87 -13.56 -9.60
N GLY A 98 -0.74 -13.94 -8.98
CA GLY A 98 -0.32 -15.34 -8.83
C GLY A 98 -1.01 -16.06 -7.67
N THR A 99 -1.69 -15.34 -6.77
CA THR A 99 -2.48 -15.98 -5.70
C THR A 99 -3.88 -16.35 -6.17
N ASP A 100 -4.40 -17.45 -5.66
CA ASP A 100 -5.82 -17.77 -5.82
C ASP A 100 -6.67 -16.82 -4.97
N ALA A 101 -7.25 -15.82 -5.62
CA ALA A 101 -8.15 -14.84 -5.00
C ALA A 101 -9.62 -15.29 -5.01
N SER A 102 -9.95 -16.49 -5.51
CA SER A 102 -11.33 -16.95 -5.63
C SER A 102 -12.01 -17.11 -4.26
N ASP A 103 -11.26 -17.55 -3.25
CA ASP A 103 -11.69 -17.69 -1.85
C ASP A 103 -11.19 -16.53 -0.95
N CYS A 104 -10.64 -15.47 -1.56
CA CYS A 104 -10.16 -14.23 -0.92
C CYS A 104 -9.39 -14.45 0.40
N TRP A 105 -8.45 -15.39 0.36
CA TRP A 105 -7.51 -15.76 1.43
C TRP A 105 -8.15 -16.28 2.74
N GLY A 106 -9.45 -16.61 2.76
CA GLY A 106 -10.13 -17.12 3.95
C GLY A 106 -9.97 -16.20 5.17
N ASP A 107 -9.44 -16.74 6.27
CA ASP A 107 -9.17 -15.98 7.51
C ASP A 107 -8.16 -14.83 7.31
N MET A 108 -7.40 -14.83 6.21
CA MET A 108 -6.44 -13.78 5.87
C MET A 108 -7.02 -12.70 4.93
N ALA A 109 -8.32 -12.65 4.71
CA ALA A 109 -8.97 -11.63 3.87
C ALA A 109 -8.62 -10.19 4.28
N GLY A 110 -8.48 -9.93 5.59
CA GLY A 110 -8.03 -8.63 6.09
C GLY A 110 -6.60 -8.28 5.66
N VAL A 111 -5.72 -9.28 5.56
CA VAL A 111 -4.35 -9.12 5.07
C VAL A 111 -4.35 -8.86 3.58
N LEU A 112 -5.16 -9.59 2.81
CA LEU A 112 -5.33 -9.36 1.37
C LEU A 112 -5.85 -7.94 1.09
N TYR A 113 -6.81 -7.49 1.88
CA TYR A 113 -7.33 -6.12 1.81
C TYR A 113 -6.22 -5.10 2.06
N TRP A 114 -5.44 -5.27 3.13
CA TRP A 114 -4.30 -4.41 3.43
C TRP A 114 -3.24 -4.42 2.32
N CYS A 115 -2.87 -5.58 1.78
CA CYS A 115 -1.95 -5.70 0.65
C CYS A 115 -2.46 -4.93 -0.57
N SER A 116 -3.76 -5.01 -0.85
CA SER A 116 -4.41 -4.32 -1.97
C SER A 116 -4.35 -2.80 -1.81
N LEU A 117 -4.59 -2.28 -0.60
CA LEU A 117 -4.45 -0.86 -0.29
C LEU A 117 -3.02 -0.36 -0.48
N VAL A 118 -2.05 -1.10 0.05
CA VAL A 118 -0.62 -0.76 -0.04
C VAL A 118 -0.15 -0.81 -1.50
N GLY A 119 -0.56 -1.82 -2.27
CA GLY A 119 -0.27 -1.92 -3.69
C GLY A 119 -0.88 -0.77 -4.50
N GLY A 120 -2.16 -0.44 -4.24
CA GLY A 120 -2.82 0.70 -4.89
C GLY A 120 -2.12 2.02 -4.62
N ALA A 121 -1.64 2.24 -3.38
CA ALA A 121 -0.86 3.42 -3.05
C ALA A 121 0.51 3.44 -3.75
N ALA A 122 1.22 2.31 -3.81
CA ALA A 122 2.53 2.23 -4.48
C ALA A 122 2.47 2.43 -6.00
N MET A 123 1.36 2.06 -6.62
CA MET A 123 1.15 2.15 -8.07
C MET A 123 0.41 3.42 -8.51
N ARG A 124 0.21 4.38 -7.60
CA ARG A 124 -0.45 5.64 -7.95
C ARG A 124 0.33 6.35 -9.06
N PRO A 125 -0.32 6.91 -10.08
CA PRO A 125 0.39 7.74 -11.06
C PRO A 125 1.00 8.95 -10.36
N VAL A 126 2.19 9.35 -10.82
CA VAL A 126 2.75 10.65 -10.47
C VAL A 126 1.79 11.71 -11.02
N PRO A 127 1.32 12.67 -10.19
CA PRO A 127 0.66 13.85 -10.74
C PRO A 127 1.72 14.62 -11.52
N ASP A 128 1.73 14.45 -12.84
CA ASP A 128 2.60 15.25 -13.69
C ASP A 128 2.12 16.70 -13.63
N THR A 129 3.02 17.59 -13.24
CA THR A 129 3.05 18.95 -13.75
C THR A 129 2.94 18.88 -15.28
N SER A 130 1.85 19.44 -15.83
CA SER A 130 1.39 19.40 -17.23
C SER A 130 0.78 18.09 -17.72
N GLU A 131 -0.55 17.98 -17.57
CA GLU A 131 -1.47 17.04 -18.21
C GLU A 131 -1.40 16.99 -19.76
N THR A 132 -0.59 17.85 -20.39
CA THR A 132 -0.67 18.15 -21.82
C THR A 132 0.26 17.30 -22.70
N ASP A 133 1.37 16.75 -22.19
CA ASP A 133 2.39 16.06 -23.02
C ASP A 133 2.34 14.52 -22.97
N ARG A 134 1.39 13.92 -22.23
CA ARG A 134 1.43 12.47 -21.93
C ARG A 134 0.68 11.57 -22.94
N TRP A 135 0.02 12.15 -23.94
CA TRP A 135 -0.88 11.42 -24.84
C TRP A 135 -0.33 11.21 -26.26
N GLU A 136 0.86 11.72 -26.55
CA GLU A 136 1.54 11.46 -27.82
C GLU A 136 2.41 10.19 -27.66
N ASP A 137 2.09 9.17 -28.44
CA ASP A 137 2.95 8.04 -28.84
C ASP A 137 3.07 6.77 -27.96
N VAL A 138 2.05 6.39 -27.17
CA VAL A 138 1.96 5.00 -26.65
C VAL A 138 0.73 4.29 -27.21
N GLU A 139 0.95 3.43 -28.21
CA GLU A 139 -0.08 2.58 -28.83
C GLU A 139 -0.87 1.76 -27.81
N GLY A 140 -2.16 1.57 -28.11
CA GLY A 140 -3.24 1.27 -27.16
C GLY A 140 -3.19 -0.06 -26.37
N SER A 141 -2.21 -0.95 -26.54
CA SER A 141 -2.10 -2.17 -25.73
C SER A 141 -1.37 -1.96 -24.39
N ASP A 142 -0.25 -1.25 -24.42
CA ASP A 142 0.66 -1.13 -23.28
C ASP A 142 0.15 -0.09 -22.27
N PHE A 143 -0.59 0.89 -22.79
CA PHE A 143 -1.30 1.88 -21.99
C PHE A 143 -2.43 1.24 -21.19
N GLU A 144 -3.31 0.46 -21.85
CA GLU A 144 -4.43 -0.21 -21.20
C GLU A 144 -3.98 -1.20 -20.13
N GLU A 145 -2.94 -2.01 -20.41
CA GLU A 145 -2.39 -2.94 -19.42
C GLU A 145 -1.83 -2.20 -18.18
N SER A 146 -1.22 -1.03 -18.42
CA SER A 146 -0.68 -0.19 -17.35
C SER A 146 -1.76 0.49 -16.53
N GLU A 147 -2.84 0.98 -17.14
CA GLU A 147 -4.01 1.50 -16.42
C GLU A 147 -4.71 0.39 -15.63
N HIS A 148 -4.90 -0.77 -16.25
CA HIS A 148 -5.50 -1.94 -15.62
C HIS A 148 -4.73 -2.34 -14.37
N ARG A 149 -3.41 -2.49 -14.49
CA ARG A 149 -2.49 -2.81 -13.38
C ARG A 149 -2.57 -1.81 -12.22
N ARG A 150 -2.79 -0.53 -12.50
CA ARG A 150 -2.94 0.52 -11.47
C ARG A 150 -4.30 0.49 -10.78
N ARG A 151 -5.36 0.26 -11.54
CA ARG A 151 -6.74 0.25 -11.03
C ARG A 151 -7.07 -1.06 -10.31
N TRP A 152 -6.46 -2.17 -10.72
CA TRP A 152 -6.76 -3.51 -10.22
C TRP A 152 -6.66 -3.66 -8.69
N PRO A 153 -5.58 -3.20 -8.00
CA PRO A 153 -5.50 -3.30 -6.54
C PRO A 153 -6.57 -2.47 -5.82
N THR A 154 -6.94 -1.33 -6.39
CA THR A 154 -8.01 -0.48 -5.84
C THR A 154 -9.36 -1.15 -5.98
N LEU A 155 -9.65 -1.75 -7.14
CA LEU A 155 -10.87 -2.52 -7.37
C LEU A 155 -10.94 -3.75 -6.46
N LEU A 156 -9.81 -4.44 -6.27
CA LEU A 156 -9.70 -5.56 -5.34
C LEU A 156 -9.96 -5.11 -3.90
N ALA A 157 -9.39 -3.97 -3.47
CA ALA A 157 -9.66 -3.40 -2.16
C ALA A 157 -11.13 -3.05 -1.96
N VAL A 158 -11.81 -2.48 -2.97
CA VAL A 158 -13.25 -2.18 -2.92
C VAL A 158 -14.07 -3.47 -2.77
N ARG A 159 -13.78 -4.50 -3.59
CA ARG A 159 -14.45 -5.80 -3.51
C ARG A 159 -14.28 -6.43 -2.12
N LEU A 160 -13.06 -6.40 -1.57
CA LEU A 160 -12.77 -6.94 -0.25
C LEU A 160 -13.41 -6.13 0.87
N THR A 161 -13.55 -4.81 0.71
CA THR A 161 -14.27 -3.97 1.69
C THR A 161 -15.73 -4.39 1.78
N ILE A 162 -16.39 -4.59 0.63
CA ILE A 162 -17.79 -5.06 0.58
C ILE A 162 -17.89 -6.44 1.26
N TRP A 163 -17.00 -7.36 0.91
CA TRP A 163 -16.99 -8.70 1.48
C TRP A 163 -16.73 -8.72 3.00
N LEU A 164 -15.74 -7.96 3.47
CA LEU A 164 -15.43 -7.79 4.89
C LEU A 164 -16.57 -7.10 5.66
N ALA A 165 -17.28 -6.17 5.03
CA ALA A 165 -18.44 -5.53 5.64
C ALA A 165 -19.60 -6.50 5.89
N PHE A 166 -19.78 -7.51 5.04
CA PHE A 166 -20.79 -8.55 5.24
C PHE A 166 -20.33 -9.63 6.22
N GLN A 167 -19.08 -10.07 6.16
CA GLN A 167 -18.58 -11.14 7.02
C GLN A 167 -18.26 -10.66 8.45
N TYR A 168 -17.75 -9.43 8.59
CA TYR A 168 -17.32 -8.84 9.85
C TYR A 168 -18.01 -7.50 10.13
N ALA A 169 -19.33 -7.44 9.89
CA ALA A 169 -20.15 -6.25 10.07
C ALA A 169 -19.94 -5.58 11.43
N ASP A 170 -19.80 -6.36 12.51
CA ASP A 170 -19.58 -5.84 13.87
C ASP A 170 -18.23 -5.13 14.03
N MET A 171 -17.16 -5.66 13.43
CA MET A 171 -15.85 -5.01 13.48
C MET A 171 -15.80 -3.76 12.62
N VAL A 172 -16.42 -3.79 11.43
CA VAL A 172 -16.50 -2.63 10.54
C VAL A 172 -17.34 -1.53 11.20
N THR A 173 -18.51 -1.86 11.75
CA THR A 173 -19.35 -0.88 12.47
C THR A 173 -18.67 -0.35 13.73
N THR A 174 -17.96 -1.18 14.50
CA THR A 174 -17.18 -0.72 15.67
C THR A 174 -16.05 0.22 15.26
N THR A 175 -15.35 -0.11 14.18
CA THR A 175 -14.27 0.72 13.63
C THR A 175 -14.82 2.03 13.10
N LEU A 176 -15.90 2.00 12.32
CA LEU A 176 -16.59 3.19 11.82
C LEU A 176 -17.14 4.05 12.97
N ARG A 177 -17.73 3.46 14.02
CA ARG A 177 -18.16 4.19 15.22
C ARG A 177 -16.98 4.88 15.89
N ARG A 178 -15.83 4.19 16.04
CA ARG A 178 -14.61 4.79 16.60
C ARG A 178 -14.03 5.90 15.71
N PHE A 179 -14.11 5.75 14.38
CA PHE A 179 -13.68 6.77 13.42
C PHE A 179 -14.64 7.98 13.36
N ILE A 180 -15.95 7.76 13.54
CA ILE A 180 -16.97 8.81 13.55
C ILE A 180 -17.01 9.52 14.91
N CYS A 181 -16.52 8.91 15.99
CA CYS A 181 -16.27 9.56 17.27
C CYS A 181 -15.08 10.55 17.23
N VAL A 182 -14.94 11.29 16.13
CA VAL A 182 -14.26 12.57 16.09
C VAL A 182 -15.05 13.54 16.98
N SER A 183 -14.45 13.83 18.13
CA SER A 183 -14.54 15.06 18.92
C SER A 183 -15.82 15.37 19.72
N ARG A 184 -15.77 14.90 20.97
CA ARG A 184 -16.32 15.42 22.24
C ARG A 184 -17.85 15.39 22.46
N PRO A 185 -18.33 14.73 23.53
CA PRO A 185 -19.50 15.26 24.23
C PRO A 185 -19.09 16.59 24.89
N VAL A 186 -19.79 17.67 24.54
CA VAL A 186 -19.79 18.92 25.29
C VAL A 186 -20.34 18.59 26.67
N THR A 187 -19.48 18.63 27.70
CA THR A 187 -19.92 18.63 29.08
C THR A 187 -20.61 19.95 29.35
N VAL A 188 -21.93 19.90 29.59
CA VAL A 188 -22.74 21.01 30.13
C VAL A 188 -22.51 21.08 31.63
#